data_AF-A0A6M4HBC6-F1
#
_entry.id   AF-A0A6M4HBC6-F1
#
_cell.length_a   1.000
_cell.length_b   1.000
_cell.length_c   1.000
_cell.angle_alpha   90.00
_cell.angle_beta   90.00
_cell.angle_gamma   90.00
#
_symmetry.space_group_name_H-M   'P 1'
#
loop_
_entity.id
_entity.type
_entity.pdbx_description
1 polymer ?
#
loop_
_entity_poly.entity_id
_entity_poly.type
_entity_poly.pdbx_seq_one_letter_code
_entity_poly.pdbx_strand_id
1 'polypeptide(L)'
;MHPIYRIIALAVAAAFAPTSAQADAVTDWNLKSSELVTEAKLGTPPAVRTMAIVQTAVYEAVLDVTGPKATSPNASVDAAVAAAQRATLVKLMPAVQASIDAAYAAAIAKVADGPAKTAGIATGEKAAAAVFAARAADTVAAESYRPHTAPGMYVPTAAPAVPTWSQRKPWLLASADQVRPGPPPALGSAEWVRDFNEVKTIGAKASTQRTPQQTDIARFWDYSLPSIYYGVVQSVAAQPGRTVLDNARLYAAVAQSMDDALIAVFDAKYRYNFWRPATAIRNADQDGNDATERDAGWTSLIDAPMHPEYPSGHSILANAVTSVLRAEVGNGPVPTLSATSPTAKGAKREWTRLDDFATEVSMSRVYGGIHYRTALDTGAAMGRQIGEMAARRFPSSATLAAVPESLVPAGEQVVERIAARGVQVYECREQPNNGGMAWAFVAPEAALYDAKGDSAGTHYAGPHWEATDGSKIVGAVKAKADAPVKGAIPWLLLTTRSVGSEGRYAGVTSVQRVNTVGGVAPAKTCDATNKGAVEKVAYTADYVLLAKSNVAAR
;
A
#
# COMPACT_ATOMS: atom_id res chain seq x y z
N MET A 1 70.25 -0.32 36.57
CA MET A 1 70.27 -0.95 35.23
C MET A 1 69.12 -1.94 35.17
N HIS A 2 68.18 -1.74 34.25
CA HIS A 2 66.95 -2.53 34.09
C HIS A 2 67.23 -3.91 33.47
N PRO A 3 66.39 -4.92 33.74
CA PRO A 3 65.93 -5.78 32.67
C PRO A 3 64.40 -5.81 32.53
N ILE A 4 64.03 -5.74 31.25
CA ILE A 4 62.71 -5.65 30.62
C ILE A 4 61.89 -6.92 30.87
N TYR A 5 60.64 -6.77 31.36
CA TYR A 5 59.60 -7.78 31.20
C TYR A 5 58.79 -7.48 29.93
N ARG A 6 58.76 -8.42 28.98
CA ARG A 6 57.87 -8.39 27.82
C ARG A 6 56.51 -8.96 28.22
N ILE A 7 55.46 -8.13 28.19
CA ILE A 7 54.07 -8.56 28.23
C ILE A 7 53.59 -8.70 26.77
N ILE A 8 53.19 -9.92 26.38
CA ILE A 8 52.51 -10.18 25.11
C ILE A 8 51.02 -9.92 25.35
N ALA A 9 50.47 -8.87 24.74
CA ALA A 9 49.03 -8.64 24.67
C ALA A 9 48.47 -9.31 23.40
N LEU A 10 47.67 -10.37 23.56
CA LEU A 10 46.85 -10.91 22.48
C LEU A 10 45.62 -9.99 22.30
N ALA A 11 45.57 -9.26 21.19
CA ALA A 11 44.36 -8.59 20.73
C ALA A 11 43.48 -9.60 19.98
N VAL A 12 42.36 -9.99 20.57
CA VAL A 12 41.29 -10.73 19.87
C VAL A 12 40.52 -9.71 19.04
N ALA A 13 40.84 -9.62 17.75
CA ALA A 13 40.02 -8.89 16.79
C ALA A 13 38.79 -9.75 16.47
N ALA A 14 37.65 -9.44 17.08
CA ALA A 14 36.36 -9.96 16.64
C ALA A 14 36.05 -9.36 15.27
N ALA A 15 36.29 -10.14 14.21
CA ALA A 15 35.86 -9.80 12.87
C ALA A 15 34.33 -9.87 12.81
N PHE A 16 33.66 -8.73 12.95
CA PHE A 16 32.28 -8.59 12.51
C PHE A 16 32.29 -8.66 10.99
N ALA A 17 32.01 -9.85 10.44
CA ALA A 17 31.68 -9.98 9.03
C ALA A 17 30.41 -9.15 8.78
N PRO A 18 30.40 -8.20 7.83
CA PRO A 18 29.17 -7.51 7.45
C PRO A 18 28.20 -8.57 6.91
N THR A 19 27.05 -8.72 7.54
CA THR A 19 25.95 -9.55 7.01
C THR A 19 25.46 -8.90 5.72
N SER A 20 25.95 -9.40 4.59
CA SER A 20 25.38 -9.11 3.27
C SER A 20 23.90 -9.48 3.26
N ALA A 21 23.04 -8.60 2.74
CA ALA A 21 21.65 -8.94 2.46
C ALA A 21 21.61 -10.22 1.58
N GLN A 22 21.09 -11.32 2.13
CA GLN A 22 20.87 -12.55 1.36
C GLN A 22 19.52 -12.43 0.64
N ALA A 23 19.52 -12.63 -0.67
CA ALA A 23 18.28 -12.88 -1.41
C ALA A 23 17.60 -14.13 -0.86
N ASP A 24 16.29 -14.06 -0.65
CA ASP A 24 15.48 -15.20 -0.23
C ASP A 24 14.64 -15.75 -1.40
N ALA A 25 14.12 -16.97 -1.25
CA ALA A 25 13.33 -17.63 -2.28
C ALA A 25 12.12 -16.81 -2.75
N VAL A 26 11.51 -15.98 -1.89
CA VAL A 26 10.37 -15.13 -2.25
C VAL A 26 10.82 -14.02 -3.20
N THR A 27 11.91 -13.32 -2.87
CA THR A 27 12.46 -12.25 -3.71
C THR A 27 12.93 -12.75 -5.07
N ASP A 28 13.62 -13.90 -5.10
CA ASP A 28 14.07 -14.55 -6.33
C ASP A 28 12.90 -14.94 -7.23
N TRP A 29 11.87 -15.56 -6.65
CA TRP A 29 10.69 -15.96 -7.40
C TRP A 29 9.81 -14.77 -7.82
N ASN A 30 9.77 -13.67 -7.07
CA ASN A 30 9.04 -12.47 -7.53
C ASN A 30 9.63 -11.92 -8.84
N LEU A 31 10.96 -11.85 -8.93
CA LEU A 31 11.65 -11.52 -10.17
C LEU A 31 11.30 -12.51 -11.27
N LYS A 32 11.43 -13.82 -10.99
CA LYS A 32 11.19 -14.85 -12.00
C LYS A 32 9.75 -14.84 -12.53
N SER A 33 8.77 -14.69 -11.65
CA SER A 33 7.36 -14.63 -12.03
C SER A 33 7.04 -13.38 -12.85
N SER A 34 7.73 -12.27 -12.61
CA SER A 34 7.60 -11.06 -13.41
C SER A 34 8.15 -11.23 -14.85
N GLU A 35 9.25 -11.98 -15.01
CA GLU A 35 9.77 -12.36 -16.33
C GLU A 35 8.77 -13.27 -17.07
N LEU A 36 8.25 -14.30 -16.39
CA LEU A 36 7.31 -15.26 -16.96
C LEU A 36 5.99 -14.61 -17.38
N VAL A 37 5.50 -13.62 -16.62
CA VAL A 37 4.33 -12.81 -16.99
C VAL A 37 4.59 -12.01 -18.27
N THR A 38 5.81 -11.50 -18.45
CA THR A 38 6.22 -10.80 -19.67
C THR A 38 6.30 -11.75 -20.86
N GLU A 39 6.90 -12.93 -20.66
CA GLU A 39 6.97 -14.01 -21.67
C GLU A 39 5.58 -14.47 -22.11
N ALA A 40 4.62 -14.55 -21.18
CA ALA A 40 3.23 -14.90 -21.45
C ALA A 40 2.45 -13.80 -22.20
N LYS A 41 3.06 -12.63 -22.45
CA LYS A 41 2.47 -11.49 -23.17
C LYS A 41 1.15 -11.01 -22.57
N LEU A 42 1.02 -11.08 -21.25
CA LEU A 42 -0.18 -10.58 -20.57
C LEU A 42 -0.23 -9.04 -20.63
N GLY A 43 -1.43 -8.50 -20.79
CA GLY A 43 -1.68 -7.08 -20.53
C GLY A 43 -1.65 -6.77 -19.03
N THR A 44 -1.55 -5.49 -18.67
CA THR A 44 -1.36 -5.05 -17.27
C THR A 44 -2.39 -5.61 -16.29
N PRO A 45 -3.71 -5.54 -16.53
CA PRO A 45 -4.66 -6.08 -15.55
C PRO A 45 -4.57 -7.59 -15.36
N PRO A 46 -4.55 -8.44 -16.41
CA PRO A 46 -4.27 -9.87 -16.25
C PRO A 46 -2.93 -10.17 -15.55
N ALA A 47 -1.87 -9.43 -15.88
CA ALA A 47 -0.55 -9.59 -15.26
C ALA A 47 -0.56 -9.30 -13.75
N VAL A 48 -1.18 -8.18 -13.34
CA VAL A 48 -1.31 -7.80 -11.93
C VAL A 48 -2.16 -8.82 -11.16
N ARG A 49 -3.28 -9.28 -11.73
CA ARG A 49 -4.10 -10.34 -11.11
C ARG A 49 -3.34 -11.63 -10.92
N THR A 50 -2.56 -12.04 -11.93
CA THR A 50 -1.71 -13.23 -11.83
C THR A 50 -0.76 -13.10 -10.64
N MET A 51 -0.10 -11.96 -10.50
CA MET A 51 0.81 -11.71 -9.39
C MET A 51 0.08 -11.64 -8.04
N ALA A 52 -1.15 -11.12 -7.97
CA ALA A 52 -1.95 -11.13 -6.74
C ALA A 52 -2.24 -12.55 -6.24
N ILE A 53 -2.66 -13.46 -7.13
CA ILE A 53 -2.90 -14.87 -6.78
C ILE A 53 -1.61 -15.55 -6.34
N VAL A 54 -0.55 -15.37 -7.13
CA VAL A 54 0.76 -15.98 -6.91
C VAL A 54 1.35 -15.55 -5.57
N GLN A 55 1.46 -14.24 -5.32
CA GLN A 55 2.10 -13.72 -4.11
C GLN A 55 1.25 -14.00 -2.86
N THR A 56 -0.08 -14.08 -2.99
CA THR A 56 -0.94 -14.55 -1.89
C THR A 56 -0.68 -16.01 -1.55
N ALA A 57 -0.59 -16.90 -2.55
CA ALA A 57 -0.29 -18.32 -2.31
C ALA A 57 1.09 -18.51 -1.67
N VAL A 58 2.09 -17.73 -2.11
CA VAL A 58 3.42 -17.71 -1.50
C VAL A 58 3.36 -17.25 -0.04
N TYR A 59 2.63 -16.18 0.26
CA TYR A 59 2.47 -15.71 1.64
C TYR A 59 1.81 -16.75 2.54
N GLU A 60 0.71 -17.36 2.11
CA GLU A 60 0.02 -18.40 2.89
C GLU A 60 0.93 -19.62 3.12
N ALA A 61 1.71 -20.03 2.11
CA ALA A 61 2.69 -21.11 2.25
C ALA A 61 3.79 -20.76 3.26
N VAL A 62 4.41 -19.58 3.14
CA VAL A 62 5.48 -19.14 4.05
C VAL A 62 4.94 -18.95 5.47
N LEU A 63 3.73 -18.43 5.63
CA LEU A 63 3.06 -18.28 6.93
C LEU A 63 2.79 -19.64 7.60
N ASP A 64 2.42 -20.67 6.83
CA ASP A 64 2.18 -22.01 7.38
C ASP A 64 3.47 -22.73 7.81
N VAL A 65 4.62 -22.31 7.29
CA VAL A 65 5.94 -22.86 7.67
C VAL A 65 6.61 -22.06 8.78
N THR A 66 6.57 -20.73 8.70
CA THR A 66 7.40 -19.84 9.55
C THR A 66 6.59 -18.98 10.51
N GLY A 67 5.28 -18.91 10.32
CA GLY A 67 4.40 -18.06 11.11
C GLY A 67 4.23 -18.53 12.56
N PRO A 68 3.72 -17.66 13.44
CA PRO A 68 3.51 -17.98 14.86
C PRO A 68 2.48 -19.11 15.08
N LYS A 69 1.65 -19.40 14.08
CA LYS A 69 0.67 -20.49 14.08
C LYS A 69 0.95 -21.52 12.97
N ALA A 70 2.22 -21.66 12.57
CA ALA A 70 2.65 -22.59 11.55
C ALA A 70 2.14 -24.02 11.84
N THR A 71 1.44 -24.63 10.88
CA THR A 71 1.03 -26.03 10.98
C THR A 71 2.06 -26.98 10.36
N SER A 72 3.00 -26.44 9.59
CA SER A 72 4.06 -27.18 8.91
C SER A 72 5.47 -26.66 9.26
N PRO A 73 5.85 -26.53 10.55
CA PRO A 73 7.09 -25.84 10.94
C PRO A 73 8.40 -26.53 10.50
N ASN A 74 8.33 -27.81 10.13
CA ASN A 74 9.48 -28.59 9.68
C ASN A 74 9.62 -28.65 8.14
N ALA A 75 8.73 -27.99 7.41
CA ALA A 75 8.76 -27.95 5.96
C ALA A 75 9.86 -27.01 5.45
N SER A 76 10.42 -27.31 4.27
CA SER A 76 11.35 -26.41 3.59
C SER A 76 10.58 -25.20 3.01
N VAL A 77 10.96 -24.00 3.46
CA VAL A 77 10.40 -22.74 2.95
C VAL A 77 10.64 -22.60 1.44
N ASP A 78 11.87 -22.84 0.98
CA ASP A 78 12.22 -22.73 -0.44
C ASP A 78 11.39 -23.66 -1.32
N ALA A 79 11.18 -24.89 -0.87
CA ALA A 79 10.32 -25.85 -1.57
C ALA A 79 8.85 -25.41 -1.58
N ALA A 80 8.35 -24.86 -0.46
CA ALA A 80 6.98 -24.34 -0.37
C ALA A 80 6.75 -23.13 -1.27
N VAL A 81 7.68 -22.18 -1.32
CA VAL A 81 7.62 -21.03 -2.22
C VAL A 81 7.64 -21.49 -3.68
N ALA A 82 8.59 -22.35 -4.05
CA ALA A 82 8.70 -22.84 -5.44
C ALA A 82 7.45 -23.61 -5.88
N ALA A 83 6.89 -24.45 -5.01
CA ALA A 83 5.70 -25.23 -5.32
C ALA A 83 4.44 -24.35 -5.43
N ALA A 84 4.25 -23.37 -4.54
CA ALA A 84 3.16 -22.40 -4.63
C ALA A 84 3.22 -21.59 -5.93
N GLN A 85 4.42 -21.13 -6.32
CA GLN A 85 4.68 -20.42 -7.57
C GLN A 85 4.33 -21.29 -8.77
N ARG A 86 4.87 -22.50 -8.88
CA ARG A 86 4.57 -23.40 -9.99
C ARG A 86 3.08 -23.71 -10.09
N ALA A 87 2.45 -24.12 -8.99
CA ALA A 87 1.05 -24.53 -8.98
C ALA A 87 0.10 -23.40 -9.41
N THR A 88 0.39 -22.16 -9.02
CA THR A 88 -0.38 -20.98 -9.44
C THR A 88 -0.09 -20.57 -10.89
N LEU A 89 1.19 -20.43 -11.26
CA LEU A 89 1.60 -19.94 -12.57
C LEU A 89 1.19 -20.88 -13.71
N VAL A 90 1.35 -22.21 -13.57
CA VAL A 90 0.97 -23.16 -14.63
C VAL A 90 -0.53 -23.09 -14.94
N LYS A 91 -1.36 -22.91 -13.90
CA LYS A 91 -2.81 -22.78 -14.06
C LYS A 91 -3.22 -21.44 -14.69
N LEU A 92 -2.49 -20.38 -14.41
CA LEU A 92 -2.80 -19.02 -14.90
C LEU A 92 -2.19 -18.73 -16.27
N MET A 93 -1.08 -19.37 -16.62
CA MET A 93 -0.30 -19.09 -17.83
C MET A 93 0.18 -20.40 -18.51
N PRO A 94 -0.74 -21.27 -18.95
CA PRO A 94 -0.38 -22.56 -19.53
C PRO A 94 0.48 -22.44 -20.80
N ALA A 95 0.40 -21.31 -21.51
CA ALA A 95 1.19 -21.04 -22.72
C ALA A 95 2.71 -20.98 -22.47
N VAL A 96 3.16 -20.72 -21.23
CA VAL A 96 4.58 -20.66 -20.84
C VAL A 96 4.92 -21.74 -19.80
N GLN A 97 4.12 -22.81 -19.72
CA GLN A 97 4.29 -23.89 -18.74
C GLN A 97 5.71 -24.49 -18.77
N ALA A 98 6.31 -24.69 -19.94
CA ALA A 98 7.66 -25.25 -20.04
C ALA A 98 8.71 -24.38 -19.31
N SER A 99 8.63 -23.06 -19.46
CA SER A 99 9.51 -22.10 -18.78
C SER A 99 9.25 -22.07 -17.27
N ILE A 100 7.99 -22.22 -16.84
CA ILE A 100 7.62 -22.34 -15.43
C ILE A 100 8.19 -23.64 -14.82
N ASP A 101 8.02 -24.76 -15.50
CA ASP A 101 8.50 -26.08 -15.07
C ASP A 101 10.03 -26.12 -14.97
N ALA A 102 10.73 -25.50 -15.93
CA ALA A 102 12.18 -25.36 -15.89
C ALA A 102 12.66 -24.51 -14.70
N ALA A 103 12.00 -23.37 -14.42
CA ALA A 103 12.32 -22.53 -13.27
C ALA A 103 12.09 -23.28 -11.94
N TYR A 104 11.00 -24.04 -11.85
CA TYR A 104 10.70 -24.87 -10.68
C TYR A 104 11.74 -25.98 -10.48
N ALA A 105 12.09 -26.71 -11.53
CA ALA A 105 13.10 -27.77 -11.47
C ALA A 105 14.45 -27.22 -10.98
N ALA A 106 14.85 -26.05 -11.48
CA ALA A 106 16.07 -25.37 -11.05
C ALA A 106 16.03 -24.94 -9.57
N ALA A 107 14.86 -24.49 -9.06
CA ALA A 107 14.70 -24.12 -7.66
C ALA A 107 14.73 -25.34 -6.74
N ILE A 108 13.98 -26.40 -7.07
CA ILE A 108 13.85 -27.61 -6.25
C ILE A 108 15.14 -28.44 -6.22
N ALA A 109 15.97 -28.38 -7.26
CA ALA A 109 17.28 -29.02 -7.28
C ALA A 109 18.24 -28.47 -6.21
N LYS A 110 18.03 -27.23 -5.74
CA LYS A 110 18.83 -26.61 -4.66
C LYS A 110 18.41 -27.06 -3.26
N VAL A 111 17.23 -27.69 -3.13
CA VAL A 111 16.70 -28.15 -1.85
C VAL A 111 17.11 -29.61 -1.63
N ALA A 112 17.76 -29.89 -0.50
CA ALA A 112 18.18 -31.23 -0.12
C ALA A 112 16.98 -32.20 -0.06
N ASP A 113 17.17 -33.42 -0.58
CA ASP A 113 16.12 -34.44 -0.56
C ASP A 113 15.83 -34.90 0.87
N GLY A 114 14.54 -35.07 1.19
CA GLY A 114 14.10 -35.54 2.50
C GLY A 114 12.69 -35.07 2.86
N PRO A 115 12.22 -35.43 4.07
CA PRO A 115 10.87 -35.11 4.52
C PRO A 115 10.52 -33.62 4.50
N ALA A 116 11.48 -32.74 4.82
CA ALA A 116 11.28 -31.30 4.80
C ALA A 116 10.96 -30.78 3.39
N LYS A 117 11.63 -31.28 2.36
CA LYS A 117 11.37 -30.94 0.95
C LYS A 117 9.98 -31.40 0.51
N THR A 118 9.64 -32.66 0.79
CA THR A 118 8.32 -33.22 0.48
C THR A 118 7.20 -32.44 1.17
N ALA A 119 7.37 -32.14 2.47
CA ALA A 119 6.41 -31.33 3.22
C ALA A 119 6.29 -29.92 2.64
N GLY A 120 7.41 -29.28 2.29
CA GLY A 120 7.41 -27.95 1.65
C GLY A 120 6.62 -27.94 0.35
N ILE A 121 6.87 -28.89 -0.55
CA ILE A 121 6.12 -29.01 -1.81
C ILE A 121 4.61 -29.12 -1.53
N ALA A 122 4.22 -30.02 -0.63
CA ALA A 122 2.82 -30.22 -0.27
C ALA A 122 2.18 -28.96 0.35
N THR A 123 2.91 -28.23 1.21
CA THR A 123 2.45 -26.96 1.79
C THR A 123 2.22 -25.89 0.72
N GLY A 124 3.15 -25.76 -0.24
CA GLY A 124 3.02 -24.81 -1.35
C GLY A 124 1.83 -25.12 -2.26
N GLU A 125 1.64 -26.39 -2.63
CA GLU A 125 0.50 -26.83 -3.45
C GLU A 125 -0.84 -26.64 -2.72
N LYS A 126 -0.89 -26.94 -1.42
CA LYS A 126 -2.06 -26.70 -0.56
C LYS A 126 -2.43 -25.23 -0.51
N ALA A 127 -1.44 -24.34 -0.34
CA ALA A 127 -1.67 -22.90 -0.32
C ALA A 127 -2.21 -22.40 -1.67
N ALA A 128 -1.62 -22.83 -2.79
CA ALA A 128 -2.12 -22.51 -4.12
C ALA A 128 -3.57 -22.96 -4.34
N ALA A 129 -3.89 -24.20 -3.94
CA ALA A 129 -5.25 -24.73 -4.03
C ALA A 129 -6.25 -23.92 -3.19
N ALA A 130 -5.88 -23.56 -1.95
CA ALA A 130 -6.72 -22.76 -1.06
C ALA A 130 -7.01 -21.37 -1.64
N VAL A 131 -5.99 -20.70 -2.21
CA VAL A 131 -6.19 -19.41 -2.88
C VAL A 131 -7.14 -19.57 -4.07
N PHE A 132 -6.93 -20.55 -4.95
CA PHE A 132 -7.86 -20.75 -6.08
C PHE A 132 -9.29 -21.05 -5.64
N ALA A 133 -9.48 -21.81 -4.55
CA ALA A 133 -10.80 -22.06 -3.99
C ALA A 133 -11.46 -20.76 -3.50
N ALA A 134 -10.71 -19.90 -2.80
CA ALA A 134 -11.19 -18.59 -2.36
C ALA A 134 -11.52 -17.63 -3.53
N ARG A 135 -10.89 -17.86 -4.69
CA ARG A 135 -11.09 -17.10 -5.94
C ARG A 135 -11.98 -17.81 -6.97
N ALA A 136 -12.67 -18.90 -6.61
CA ALA A 136 -13.47 -19.67 -7.56
C ALA A 136 -14.64 -18.86 -8.18
N ALA A 137 -15.13 -17.85 -7.46
CA ALA A 137 -16.19 -16.96 -7.91
C ALA A 137 -15.71 -15.77 -8.77
N ASP A 138 -14.41 -15.69 -9.11
CA ASP A 138 -13.87 -14.66 -10.01
C ASP A 138 -14.21 -14.95 -11.47
N THR A 139 -15.50 -15.00 -11.78
CA THR A 139 -15.95 -15.15 -13.15
C THR A 139 -15.94 -13.80 -13.83
N VAL A 140 -15.58 -13.80 -15.11
CA VAL A 140 -15.66 -12.61 -15.97
C VAL A 140 -17.00 -12.71 -16.69
N ALA A 141 -17.89 -11.74 -16.52
CA ALA A 141 -19.13 -11.75 -17.28
C ALA A 141 -18.83 -11.52 -18.77
N ALA A 142 -19.82 -11.84 -19.61
CA ALA A 142 -19.76 -11.51 -21.02
C ALA A 142 -19.57 -10.00 -21.22
N GLU A 143 -18.78 -9.66 -22.23
CA GLU A 143 -18.57 -8.28 -22.65
C GLU A 143 -19.91 -7.61 -23.02
N SER A 144 -20.17 -6.43 -22.46
CA SER A 144 -21.43 -5.69 -22.66
C SER A 144 -21.26 -4.20 -22.90
N TYR A 145 -20.03 -3.70 -22.95
CA TYR A 145 -19.75 -2.28 -23.19
C TYR A 145 -20.23 -1.85 -24.58
N ARG A 146 -20.95 -0.71 -24.62
CA ARG A 146 -21.41 -0.08 -25.86
C ARG A 146 -20.81 1.33 -25.98
N PRO A 147 -19.93 1.57 -26.97
CA PRO A 147 -19.40 2.91 -27.22
C PRO A 147 -20.54 3.91 -27.46
N HIS A 148 -20.45 5.07 -26.81
CA HIS A 148 -21.31 6.22 -27.07
C HIS A 148 -20.43 7.46 -27.18
N THR A 149 -20.62 8.25 -28.24
CA THR A 149 -19.77 9.40 -28.56
C THR A 149 -20.55 10.70 -28.45
N ALA A 150 -20.07 11.59 -27.60
CA ALA A 150 -20.50 12.97 -27.42
C ALA A 150 -19.30 13.76 -26.86
N PRO A 151 -19.32 15.11 -26.86
CA PRO A 151 -18.30 15.90 -26.15
C PRO A 151 -18.14 15.42 -24.70
N GLY A 152 -16.89 15.23 -24.26
CA GLY A 152 -16.57 14.66 -22.95
C GLY A 152 -16.56 13.12 -22.87
N MET A 153 -17.11 12.40 -23.87
CA MET A 153 -17.22 10.94 -23.83
C MET A 153 -16.10 10.25 -24.62
N TYR A 154 -15.58 9.15 -24.07
CA TYR A 154 -14.50 8.37 -24.63
C TYR A 154 -14.87 7.80 -26.00
N VAL A 155 -14.01 8.07 -26.98
CA VAL A 155 -14.11 7.54 -28.34
C VAL A 155 -13.07 6.42 -28.49
N PRO A 156 -13.48 5.14 -28.52
CA PRO A 156 -12.56 4.04 -28.72
C PRO A 156 -12.06 4.01 -30.17
N THR A 157 -10.76 3.84 -30.36
CA THR A 157 -10.11 3.63 -31.67
C THR A 157 -9.88 2.15 -32.01
N ALA A 158 -10.18 1.25 -31.06
CA ALA A 158 -10.13 -0.21 -31.13
C ALA A 158 -10.96 -0.80 -29.96
N ALA A 159 -10.96 -2.12 -29.81
CA ALA A 159 -11.65 -2.78 -28.71
C ALA A 159 -11.18 -2.25 -27.33
N PRO A 160 -12.10 -1.76 -26.46
CA PRO A 160 -11.73 -1.29 -25.14
C PRO A 160 -11.13 -2.38 -24.26
N ALA A 161 -10.11 -2.02 -23.50
CA ALA A 161 -9.41 -2.91 -22.60
C ALA A 161 -10.25 -3.17 -21.35
N VAL A 162 -10.61 -4.43 -21.15
CA VAL A 162 -11.17 -4.98 -19.91
C VAL A 162 -12.36 -4.20 -19.29
N PRO A 163 -13.42 -3.88 -20.03
CA PRO A 163 -14.57 -3.14 -19.47
C PRO A 163 -15.37 -3.91 -18.42
N THR A 164 -15.16 -5.23 -18.32
CA THR A 164 -15.72 -6.07 -17.25
C THR A 164 -14.76 -6.23 -16.06
N TRP A 165 -13.65 -5.48 -15.98
CA TRP A 165 -12.63 -5.70 -14.95
C TRP A 165 -13.17 -5.55 -13.52
N SER A 166 -14.02 -4.55 -13.31
CA SER A 166 -14.63 -4.21 -12.02
C SER A 166 -15.55 -5.29 -11.44
N GLN A 167 -15.98 -6.27 -12.24
CA GLN A 167 -16.88 -7.34 -11.79
C GLN A 167 -16.17 -8.43 -10.98
N ARG A 168 -14.83 -8.40 -10.93
CA ARG A 168 -14.04 -9.33 -10.12
C ARG A 168 -14.25 -9.04 -8.64
N LYS A 169 -14.27 -10.09 -7.84
CA LYS A 169 -14.29 -9.96 -6.38
C LYS A 169 -13.00 -9.26 -5.93
N PRO A 170 -13.05 -8.18 -5.15
CA PRO A 170 -11.83 -7.57 -4.60
C PRO A 170 -11.19 -8.41 -3.48
N TRP A 171 -9.95 -8.06 -3.13
CA TRP A 171 -9.17 -8.67 -2.03
C TRP A 171 -9.35 -7.93 -0.71
N LEU A 172 -9.28 -6.59 -0.76
CA LEU A 172 -9.26 -5.65 0.35
C LEU A 172 -10.53 -4.81 0.39
N LEU A 173 -11.04 -4.44 -0.79
CA LEU A 173 -12.26 -3.67 -0.92
C LEU A 173 -13.51 -4.54 -0.67
N ALA A 174 -14.56 -3.92 -0.13
CA ALA A 174 -15.88 -4.52 -0.01
C ALA A 174 -16.58 -4.63 -1.38
N SER A 175 -16.37 -3.65 -2.25
CA SER A 175 -16.92 -3.59 -3.61
C SER A 175 -15.98 -2.79 -4.51
N ALA A 176 -16.09 -2.99 -5.83
CA ALA A 176 -15.27 -2.27 -6.80
C ALA A 176 -15.44 -0.74 -6.73
N ASP A 177 -16.58 -0.26 -6.23
CA ASP A 177 -16.90 1.15 -6.16
C ASP A 177 -16.76 1.78 -4.78
N GLN A 178 -16.25 1.03 -3.79
CA GLN A 178 -16.05 1.53 -2.43
C GLN A 178 -15.20 2.82 -2.40
N VAL A 179 -14.25 2.97 -3.32
CA VAL A 179 -13.39 4.16 -3.44
C VAL A 179 -13.63 4.93 -4.75
N ARG A 180 -14.78 4.72 -5.41
CA ARG A 180 -15.12 5.45 -6.64
C ARG A 180 -15.16 6.96 -6.33
N PRO A 181 -14.43 7.79 -7.09
CA PRO A 181 -14.40 9.23 -6.87
C PRO A 181 -15.69 9.91 -7.34
N GLY A 182 -15.77 11.24 -7.24
CA GLY A 182 -16.78 12.01 -7.97
C GLY A 182 -16.56 11.97 -9.50
N PRO A 183 -17.45 12.59 -10.30
CA PRO A 183 -17.26 12.71 -11.74
C PRO A 183 -16.02 13.56 -12.10
N PRO A 184 -15.48 13.42 -13.33
CA PRO A 184 -14.42 14.30 -13.82
C PRO A 184 -14.90 15.78 -13.88
N PRO A 185 -13.97 16.75 -13.96
CA PRO A 185 -14.32 18.16 -14.08
C PRO A 185 -15.32 18.41 -15.23
N ALA A 186 -16.33 19.25 -14.97
CA ALA A 186 -17.26 19.66 -16.01
C ALA A 186 -16.53 20.43 -17.12
N LEU A 187 -16.91 20.22 -18.39
CA LEU A 187 -16.23 20.83 -19.55
C LEU A 187 -16.28 22.36 -19.54
N GLY A 188 -17.23 22.99 -18.84
CA GLY A 188 -17.29 24.45 -18.66
C GLY A 188 -16.51 24.99 -17.45
N SER A 189 -15.84 24.13 -16.68
CA SER A 189 -15.18 24.54 -15.42
C SER A 189 -13.78 25.10 -15.64
N ALA A 190 -13.35 26.00 -14.76
CA ALA A 190 -11.96 26.51 -14.75
C ALA A 190 -10.92 25.40 -14.53
N GLU A 191 -11.29 24.36 -13.79
CA GLU A 191 -10.45 23.18 -13.57
C GLU A 191 -10.22 22.40 -14.86
N TRP A 192 -11.27 22.15 -15.65
CA TRP A 192 -11.14 21.53 -16.97
C TRP A 192 -10.24 22.35 -17.90
N VAL A 193 -10.44 23.66 -17.97
CA VAL A 193 -9.64 24.55 -18.83
C VAL A 193 -8.15 24.50 -18.45
N ARG A 194 -7.83 24.52 -17.16
CA ARG A 194 -6.45 24.40 -16.67
C ARG A 194 -5.81 23.09 -17.12
N ASP A 195 -6.50 21.98 -16.87
CA ASP A 195 -6.04 20.63 -17.14
C ASP A 195 -5.86 20.34 -18.63
N PHE A 196 -6.84 20.76 -19.43
CA PHE A 196 -6.80 20.67 -20.88
C PHE A 196 -5.60 21.43 -21.43
N ASN A 197 -5.40 22.68 -21.03
CA ASN A 197 -4.32 23.52 -21.53
C ASN A 197 -2.94 23.04 -21.07
N GLU A 198 -2.82 22.53 -19.83
CA GLU A 198 -1.58 21.90 -19.36
C GLU A 198 -1.18 20.74 -20.28
N VAL A 199 -2.12 19.83 -20.58
CA VAL A 199 -1.84 18.67 -21.44
C VAL A 199 -1.64 19.07 -22.89
N LYS A 200 -2.41 20.03 -23.42
CA LYS A 200 -2.22 20.55 -24.79
C LYS A 200 -0.80 21.07 -24.98
N THR A 201 -0.28 21.83 -24.01
CA THR A 201 1.06 22.41 -24.06
C THR A 201 2.16 21.39 -23.78
N ILE A 202 2.09 20.67 -22.67
CA ILE A 202 3.19 19.81 -22.19
C ILE A 202 3.13 18.41 -22.81
N GLY A 203 1.95 17.90 -23.15
CA GLY A 203 1.74 16.54 -23.64
C GLY A 203 1.92 16.36 -25.14
N ALA A 204 1.99 17.43 -25.93
CA ALA A 204 2.10 17.38 -27.38
C ALA A 204 3.35 16.63 -27.85
N LYS A 205 3.25 15.83 -28.92
CA LYS A 205 4.38 15.10 -29.51
C LYS A 205 5.57 16.00 -29.83
N ALA A 206 5.30 17.18 -30.39
CA ALA A 206 6.27 18.22 -30.72
C ALA A 206 6.25 19.41 -29.73
N SER A 207 5.99 19.16 -28.44
CA SER A 207 6.01 20.21 -27.41
C SER A 207 7.35 20.93 -27.37
N THR A 208 7.33 22.27 -27.40
CA THR A 208 8.49 23.15 -27.18
C THR A 208 8.67 23.55 -25.72
N GLN A 209 7.70 23.23 -24.86
CA GLN A 209 7.70 23.56 -23.43
C GLN A 209 8.12 22.38 -22.55
N ARG A 210 7.87 21.15 -23.00
CA ARG A 210 8.29 19.94 -22.29
C ARG A 210 9.81 19.79 -22.33
N THR A 211 10.44 19.62 -21.17
CA THR A 211 11.90 19.43 -21.07
C THR A 211 12.33 18.05 -21.58
N PRO A 212 13.62 17.85 -21.92
CA PRO A 212 14.15 16.54 -22.25
C PRO A 212 13.92 15.51 -21.13
N GLN A 213 14.14 15.89 -19.87
CA GLN A 213 13.91 15.02 -18.72
C GLN A 213 12.45 14.57 -18.61
N GLN A 214 11.49 15.47 -18.84
CA GLN A 214 10.06 15.10 -18.85
C GLN A 214 9.72 14.13 -19.99
N THR A 215 10.38 14.27 -21.14
CA THR A 215 10.24 13.33 -22.27
C THR A 215 10.77 11.94 -21.90
N ASP A 216 11.91 11.87 -21.23
CA ASP A 216 12.49 10.60 -20.77
C ASP A 216 11.62 9.94 -19.70
N ILE A 217 11.08 10.73 -18.75
CA ILE A 217 10.12 10.25 -17.75
C ILE A 217 8.87 9.67 -18.42
N ALA A 218 8.29 10.35 -19.41
CA ALA A 218 7.11 9.87 -20.13
C ALA A 218 7.36 8.51 -20.82
N ARG A 219 8.52 8.35 -21.48
CA ARG A 219 8.89 7.12 -22.18
C ARG A 219 9.24 5.98 -21.22
N PHE A 220 9.88 6.32 -20.09
CA PHE A 220 10.20 5.35 -19.03
C PHE A 220 8.94 4.71 -18.46
N TRP A 221 7.92 5.51 -18.15
CA TRP A 221 6.67 5.03 -17.57
C TRP A 221 5.63 4.62 -18.60
N ASP A 222 5.95 4.55 -19.89
CA ASP A 222 5.06 3.95 -20.88
C ASP A 222 4.85 2.44 -20.60
N TYR A 223 5.86 1.81 -20.01
CA TYR A 223 5.76 0.44 -19.49
C TYR A 223 4.97 0.38 -18.17
N SER A 224 4.05 -0.58 -18.08
CA SER A 224 3.09 -0.67 -16.97
C SER A 224 2.91 -2.07 -16.37
N LEU A 225 3.67 -3.08 -16.81
CA LEU A 225 3.58 -4.43 -16.25
C LEU A 225 4.16 -4.50 -14.82
N PRO A 226 3.80 -5.52 -14.02
CA PRO A 226 4.15 -5.58 -12.59
C PRO A 226 5.64 -5.40 -12.27
N SER A 227 6.54 -5.86 -13.14
CA SER A 227 8.00 -5.79 -12.95
C SER A 227 8.52 -4.38 -12.65
N ILE A 228 7.94 -3.33 -13.25
CA ILE A 228 8.42 -1.95 -13.02
C ILE A 228 8.12 -1.47 -11.60
N TYR A 229 6.98 -1.88 -11.04
CA TYR A 229 6.60 -1.58 -9.67
C TYR A 229 7.33 -2.50 -8.69
N TYR A 230 7.51 -3.78 -9.04
CA TYR A 230 8.22 -4.72 -8.19
C TYR A 230 9.72 -4.43 -8.08
N GLY A 231 10.34 -3.77 -9.06
CA GLY A 231 11.71 -3.25 -8.89
C GLY A 231 11.82 -2.32 -7.68
N VAL A 232 10.84 -1.43 -7.51
CA VAL A 232 10.78 -0.50 -6.36
C VAL A 232 10.51 -1.25 -5.05
N VAL A 233 9.62 -2.25 -5.08
CA VAL A 233 9.34 -3.10 -3.91
C VAL A 233 10.58 -3.89 -3.50
N GLN A 234 11.35 -4.37 -4.47
CA GLN A 234 12.58 -5.13 -4.21
C GLN A 234 13.63 -4.29 -3.48
N SER A 235 13.72 -2.98 -3.75
CA SER A 235 14.60 -2.08 -2.98
C SER A 235 14.29 -2.10 -1.48
N VAL A 236 13.02 -2.26 -1.10
CA VAL A 236 12.60 -2.40 0.30
C VAL A 236 12.78 -3.83 0.80
N ALA A 237 12.45 -4.83 -0.01
CA ALA A 237 12.59 -6.25 0.35
C ALA A 237 14.06 -6.67 0.57
N ALA A 238 15.01 -5.98 -0.06
CA ALA A 238 16.44 -6.23 0.05
C ALA A 238 17.10 -5.55 1.26
N GLN A 239 16.34 -4.81 2.09
CA GLN A 239 16.92 -4.21 3.30
C GLN A 239 17.41 -5.29 4.29
N PRO A 240 18.56 -5.08 4.96
CA PRO A 240 19.07 -6.01 5.96
C PRO A 240 18.07 -6.26 7.10
N GLY A 241 18.06 -7.50 7.63
CA GLY A 241 17.25 -7.88 8.79
C GLY A 241 15.80 -8.28 8.49
N ARG A 242 15.37 -8.23 7.23
CA ARG A 242 14.05 -8.75 6.82
C ARG A 242 14.05 -10.27 6.80
N THR A 243 12.97 -10.87 7.28
CA THR A 243 12.74 -12.31 7.18
C THR A 243 12.05 -12.68 5.88
N VAL A 244 12.10 -13.96 5.50
CA VAL A 244 11.33 -14.49 4.36
C VAL A 244 9.82 -14.25 4.51
N LEU A 245 9.31 -14.28 5.75
CA LEU A 245 7.90 -13.98 6.04
C LEU A 245 7.59 -12.49 5.86
N ASP A 246 8.51 -11.59 6.26
CA ASP A 246 8.36 -10.15 6.01
C ASP A 246 8.29 -9.85 4.51
N ASN A 247 9.11 -10.54 3.70
CA ASN A 247 9.12 -10.38 2.25
C ASN A 247 7.88 -11.00 1.60
N ALA A 248 7.45 -12.19 2.00
CA ALA A 248 6.22 -12.80 1.51
C ALA A 248 5.00 -11.92 1.81
N ARG A 249 4.92 -11.37 3.03
CA ARG A 249 3.85 -10.45 3.45
C ARG A 249 3.86 -9.16 2.63
N LEU A 250 5.02 -8.54 2.43
CA LEU A 250 5.18 -7.32 1.63
C LEU A 250 4.70 -7.53 0.19
N TYR A 251 5.14 -8.60 -0.47
CA TYR A 251 4.73 -8.87 -1.85
C TYR A 251 3.24 -9.21 -1.97
N ALA A 252 2.67 -9.95 -1.01
CA ALA A 252 1.23 -10.21 -0.99
C ALA A 252 0.41 -8.92 -0.80
N ALA A 253 0.80 -8.06 0.15
CA ALA A 253 0.15 -6.77 0.39
C ALA A 253 0.18 -5.87 -0.84
N VAL A 254 1.35 -5.74 -1.48
CA VAL A 254 1.48 -4.96 -2.72
C VAL A 254 0.64 -5.57 -3.84
N ALA A 255 0.74 -6.87 -4.08
CA ALA A 255 0.05 -7.52 -5.19
C ALA A 255 -1.48 -7.42 -5.06
N GLN A 256 -2.03 -7.65 -3.86
CA GLN A 256 -3.47 -7.46 -3.60
C GLN A 256 -3.90 -6.00 -3.75
N SER A 257 -3.09 -5.05 -3.25
CA SER A 257 -3.38 -3.62 -3.40
C SER A 257 -3.40 -3.17 -4.86
N MET A 258 -2.52 -3.71 -5.69
CA MET A 258 -2.44 -3.38 -7.11
C MET A 258 -3.64 -3.98 -7.89
N ASP A 259 -4.06 -5.20 -7.58
CA ASP A 259 -5.21 -5.82 -8.25
C ASP A 259 -6.52 -5.09 -7.89
N ASP A 260 -6.72 -4.75 -6.61
CA ASP A 260 -7.86 -3.93 -6.17
C ASP A 260 -7.84 -2.51 -6.74
N ALA A 261 -6.64 -1.91 -6.88
CA ALA A 261 -6.50 -0.64 -7.58
C ALA A 261 -6.98 -0.73 -9.03
N LEU A 262 -6.69 -1.82 -9.74
CA LEU A 262 -7.20 -2.00 -11.09
C LEU A 262 -8.71 -2.26 -11.11
N ILE A 263 -9.25 -3.04 -10.18
CA ILE A 263 -10.71 -3.24 -10.04
C ILE A 263 -11.40 -1.89 -9.86
N ALA A 264 -10.94 -1.06 -8.93
CA ALA A 264 -11.54 0.23 -8.61
C ALA A 264 -11.37 1.29 -9.72
N VAL A 265 -10.20 1.35 -10.37
CA VAL A 265 -9.99 2.35 -11.43
C VAL A 265 -10.77 2.01 -12.68
N PHE A 266 -10.91 0.72 -13.02
CA PHE A 266 -11.71 0.32 -14.18
C PHE A 266 -13.22 0.44 -13.92
N ASP A 267 -13.67 0.28 -12.68
CA ASP A 267 -15.02 0.69 -12.28
C ASP A 267 -15.27 2.17 -12.60
N ALA A 268 -14.43 3.07 -12.09
CA ALA A 268 -14.58 4.51 -12.32
C ALA A 268 -14.44 4.89 -13.81
N LYS A 269 -13.48 4.28 -14.53
CA LYS A 269 -13.27 4.52 -15.96
C LYS A 269 -14.50 4.26 -16.79
N TYR A 270 -15.12 3.10 -16.62
CA TYR A 270 -16.28 2.73 -17.40
C TYR A 270 -17.58 3.33 -16.84
N ARG A 271 -17.58 3.79 -15.58
CA ARG A 271 -18.67 4.59 -15.00
C ARG A 271 -18.78 6.01 -15.58
N TYR A 272 -17.64 6.67 -15.78
CA TYR A 272 -17.58 8.07 -16.28
C TYR A 272 -17.30 8.17 -17.77
N ASN A 273 -16.62 7.17 -18.33
CA ASN A 273 -16.31 7.05 -19.74
C ASN A 273 -15.71 8.33 -20.35
N PHE A 274 -14.78 8.98 -19.63
CA PHE A 274 -14.25 10.28 -20.01
C PHE A 274 -13.22 10.22 -21.15
N TRP A 275 -13.27 11.19 -22.05
CA TRP A 275 -12.42 11.24 -23.24
C TRP A 275 -10.94 11.52 -22.98
N ARG A 276 -10.09 11.02 -23.89
CA ARG A 276 -8.63 11.22 -23.85
C ARG A 276 -8.22 12.58 -24.43
N PRO A 277 -7.05 13.12 -24.06
CA PRO A 277 -6.56 14.42 -24.56
C PRO A 277 -6.56 14.56 -26.07
N ALA A 278 -6.10 13.53 -26.80
CA ALA A 278 -6.09 13.58 -28.26
C ALA A 278 -7.48 13.79 -28.87
N THR A 279 -8.50 13.18 -28.30
CA THR A 279 -9.89 13.36 -28.73
C THR A 279 -10.40 14.74 -28.32
N ALA A 280 -10.18 15.14 -27.07
CA ALA A 280 -10.64 16.42 -26.54
C ALA A 280 -10.07 17.60 -27.32
N ILE A 281 -8.74 17.66 -27.48
CA ILE A 281 -8.05 18.79 -28.11
C ILE A 281 -8.42 18.94 -29.59
N ARG A 282 -8.64 17.82 -30.30
CA ARG A 282 -9.01 17.84 -31.72
C ARG A 282 -10.49 18.14 -31.96
N ASN A 283 -11.32 18.13 -30.92
CA ASN A 283 -12.76 18.43 -30.96
C ASN A 283 -13.16 19.53 -29.97
N ALA A 284 -12.21 20.36 -29.53
CA ALA A 284 -12.47 21.34 -28.47
C ALA A 284 -13.45 22.45 -28.93
N ASP A 285 -13.59 22.66 -30.24
CA ASP A 285 -14.63 23.52 -30.83
C ASP A 285 -16.07 22.98 -30.68
N GLN A 286 -16.23 21.76 -30.14
CA GLN A 286 -17.52 21.11 -29.91
C GLN A 286 -17.84 20.89 -28.42
N ASP A 287 -16.98 21.32 -27.49
CA ASP A 287 -17.18 21.12 -26.05
C ASP A 287 -18.00 22.23 -25.36
N GLY A 288 -18.31 23.30 -26.10
CA GLY A 288 -19.08 24.44 -25.61
C GLY A 288 -18.28 25.39 -24.72
N ASN A 289 -16.95 25.38 -24.79
CA ASN A 289 -16.08 26.23 -23.98
C ASN A 289 -15.02 26.97 -24.82
N ASP A 290 -15.17 28.29 -24.96
CA ASP A 290 -14.24 29.11 -25.76
C ASP A 290 -12.81 29.18 -25.20
N ALA A 291 -12.59 28.74 -23.95
CA ALA A 291 -11.26 28.69 -23.33
C ALA A 291 -10.47 27.40 -23.66
N THR A 292 -11.07 26.45 -24.39
CA THR A 292 -10.41 25.24 -24.90
C THR A 292 -10.31 25.30 -26.42
N GLU A 293 -9.20 25.86 -26.89
CA GLU A 293 -8.98 26.03 -28.34
C GLU A 293 -8.65 24.70 -29.02
N ARG A 294 -9.33 24.41 -30.14
CA ARG A 294 -9.06 23.24 -30.98
C ARG A 294 -7.68 23.30 -31.63
N ASP A 295 -6.97 22.18 -31.60
CA ASP A 295 -5.81 21.92 -32.45
C ASP A 295 -6.04 20.62 -33.24
N ALA A 296 -6.28 20.75 -34.54
CA ALA A 296 -6.62 19.63 -35.43
C ALA A 296 -5.46 18.64 -35.63
N GLY A 297 -4.22 19.11 -35.52
CA GLY A 297 -2.99 18.34 -35.75
C GLY A 297 -2.39 17.76 -34.47
N TRP A 298 -2.99 18.05 -33.31
CA TRP A 298 -2.47 17.63 -32.03
C TRP A 298 -2.37 16.10 -31.90
N THR A 299 -1.22 15.63 -31.44
CA THR A 299 -0.99 14.22 -31.08
C THR A 299 -0.19 14.14 -29.79
N SER A 300 -0.41 13.09 -29.00
CA SER A 300 0.31 12.84 -27.75
C SER A 300 1.74 12.34 -28.00
N LEU A 301 2.62 12.50 -27.00
CA LEU A 301 3.98 11.97 -27.06
C LEU A 301 4.02 10.43 -27.07
N ILE A 302 3.20 9.80 -26.22
CA ILE A 302 3.02 8.34 -26.18
C ILE A 302 1.61 7.97 -26.61
N ASP A 303 1.44 6.74 -27.10
CA ASP A 303 0.14 6.28 -27.60
C ASP A 303 -0.87 6.15 -26.46
N ALA A 304 -2.09 6.61 -26.70
CA ALA A 304 -3.16 6.54 -25.72
C ALA A 304 -3.59 5.07 -25.51
N PRO A 305 -3.60 4.58 -24.26
CA PRO A 305 -4.11 3.23 -23.98
C PRO A 305 -5.60 3.09 -24.32
N MET A 306 -6.01 1.88 -24.70
CA MET A 306 -7.36 1.55 -25.19
C MET A 306 -8.44 1.48 -24.09
N HIS A 307 -8.55 2.49 -23.23
CA HIS A 307 -9.58 2.58 -22.21
C HIS A 307 -9.86 4.05 -21.85
N PRO A 308 -11.01 4.36 -21.19
CA PRO A 308 -11.35 5.71 -20.77
C PRO A 308 -10.27 6.37 -19.91
N GLU A 309 -10.26 7.69 -19.92
CA GLU A 309 -9.20 8.52 -19.33
C GLU A 309 -9.29 8.56 -17.80
N TYR A 310 -10.43 8.93 -17.24
CA TYR A 310 -10.56 9.25 -15.82
C TYR A 310 -10.96 8.05 -14.97
N PRO A 311 -10.29 7.75 -13.84
CA PRO A 311 -9.03 8.32 -13.32
C PRO A 311 -7.77 7.61 -13.83
N SER A 312 -6.57 8.12 -13.53
CA SER A 312 -5.30 7.55 -14.00
C SER A 312 -4.95 6.20 -13.37
N GLY A 313 -4.77 5.18 -14.22
CA GLY A 313 -4.37 3.82 -13.81
C GLY A 313 -2.93 3.72 -13.29
N HIS A 314 -2.01 4.55 -13.81
CA HIS A 314 -0.64 4.60 -13.30
C HIS A 314 -0.57 5.28 -11.92
N SER A 315 -1.33 6.35 -11.74
CA SER A 315 -1.34 7.10 -10.47
C SER A 315 -1.91 6.26 -9.33
N ILE A 316 -2.98 5.50 -9.58
CA ILE A 316 -3.56 4.62 -8.55
C ILE A 316 -2.62 3.47 -8.17
N LEU A 317 -1.96 2.82 -9.15
CA LEU A 317 -0.99 1.75 -8.88
C LEU A 317 0.21 2.27 -8.09
N ALA A 318 0.83 3.36 -8.53
CA ALA A 318 2.01 3.92 -7.87
C ALA A 318 1.72 4.34 -6.42
N ASN A 319 0.54 4.93 -6.17
CA ASN A 319 0.17 5.37 -4.83
C ASN A 319 -0.28 4.22 -3.93
N ALA A 320 -0.87 3.15 -4.48
CA ALA A 320 -1.13 1.91 -3.73
C ALA A 320 0.17 1.26 -3.26
N VAL A 321 1.12 1.06 -4.18
CA VAL A 321 2.47 0.54 -3.87
C VAL A 321 3.16 1.43 -2.84
N THR A 322 3.21 2.73 -3.09
CA THR A 322 3.87 3.71 -2.20
C THR A 322 3.31 3.69 -0.79
N SER A 323 2.00 3.51 -0.63
CA SER A 323 1.37 3.50 0.69
C SER A 323 1.71 2.22 1.46
N VAL A 324 1.77 1.07 0.79
CA VAL A 324 2.26 -0.18 1.40
C VAL A 324 3.73 -0.04 1.79
N LEU A 325 4.58 0.45 0.89
CA LEU A 325 6.00 0.65 1.17
C LEU A 325 6.23 1.64 2.33
N ARG A 326 5.43 2.71 2.42
CA ARG A 326 5.47 3.66 3.53
C ARG A 326 5.17 2.97 4.87
N ALA A 327 4.18 2.07 4.91
CA ALA A 327 3.87 1.30 6.11
C ALA A 327 4.95 0.24 6.44
N GLU A 328 5.63 -0.30 5.42
CA GLU A 328 6.76 -1.22 5.62
C GLU A 328 7.97 -0.54 6.24
N VAL A 329 8.39 0.61 5.68
CA VAL A 329 9.59 1.32 6.17
C VAL A 329 9.33 2.06 7.48
N GLY A 330 8.08 2.46 7.74
CA GLY A 330 7.72 3.26 8.89
C GLY A 330 8.54 4.56 8.92
N ASN A 331 9.33 4.75 9.98
CA ASN A 331 10.23 5.90 10.15
C ASN A 331 11.70 5.53 9.95
N GLY A 332 11.96 4.29 9.54
CA GLY A 332 13.28 3.87 9.12
C GLY A 332 13.71 4.60 7.84
N PRO A 333 15.01 4.55 7.51
CA PRO A 333 15.49 5.11 6.25
C PRO A 333 14.82 4.40 5.06
N VAL A 334 14.28 5.20 4.14
CA VAL A 334 13.85 4.71 2.84
C VAL A 334 15.12 4.32 2.07
N PRO A 335 15.22 3.09 1.55
CA PRO A 335 16.38 2.70 0.76
C PRO A 335 16.33 3.45 -0.58
N THR A 336 17.45 3.52 -1.30
CA THR A 336 17.39 3.97 -2.70
C THR A 336 16.48 3.04 -3.48
N LEU A 337 15.33 3.58 -3.89
CA LEU A 337 14.35 2.91 -4.72
C LEU A 337 14.87 2.88 -6.15
N SER A 338 14.65 1.78 -6.86
CA SER A 338 15.12 1.64 -8.24
C SER A 338 14.08 0.93 -9.10
N ALA A 339 13.95 1.38 -10.35
CA ALA A 339 13.20 0.66 -11.38
C ALA A 339 13.93 0.72 -12.72
N THR A 340 13.70 -0.28 -13.55
CA THR A 340 14.21 -0.37 -14.92
C THR A 340 13.05 -0.52 -15.89
N SER A 341 13.07 0.20 -17.00
CA SER A 341 11.99 0.18 -17.99
C SER A 341 12.44 -0.43 -19.33
N PRO A 342 11.81 -1.54 -19.77
CA PRO A 342 12.05 -2.10 -21.09
C PRO A 342 11.68 -1.15 -22.24
N THR A 343 10.61 -0.36 -22.11
CA THR A 343 10.19 0.61 -23.16
C THR A 343 11.17 1.78 -23.29
N ALA A 344 11.98 2.04 -22.26
CA ALA A 344 13.08 3.01 -22.30
C ALA A 344 14.45 2.34 -22.48
N LYS A 345 14.52 1.24 -23.26
CA LYS A 345 15.78 0.56 -23.61
C LYS A 345 16.60 0.10 -22.40
N GLY A 346 15.92 -0.29 -21.31
CA GLY A 346 16.57 -0.71 -20.08
C GLY A 346 17.14 0.45 -19.25
N ALA A 347 16.70 1.69 -19.50
CA ALA A 347 17.05 2.81 -18.62
C ALA A 347 16.67 2.49 -17.17
N LYS A 348 17.52 2.91 -16.24
CA LYS A 348 17.33 2.79 -14.79
C LYS A 348 16.99 4.16 -14.22
N ARG A 349 16.06 4.21 -13.26
CA ARG A 349 15.74 5.41 -12.49
C ARG A 349 15.76 5.10 -11.01
N GLU A 350 16.17 6.08 -10.21
CA GLU A 350 16.35 5.94 -8.78
C GLU A 350 15.70 7.09 -8.01
N TRP A 351 15.18 6.80 -6.82
CA TRP A 351 14.56 7.77 -5.92
C TRP A 351 14.98 7.51 -4.48
N THR A 352 15.19 8.57 -3.72
CA THR A 352 15.48 8.48 -2.27
C THR A 352 14.24 8.74 -1.41
N ARG A 353 13.12 9.12 -2.03
CA ARG A 353 11.85 9.43 -1.38
C ARG A 353 10.72 8.72 -2.12
N LEU A 354 9.84 8.08 -1.35
CA LEU A 354 8.65 7.40 -1.87
C LEU A 354 7.72 8.35 -2.65
N ASP A 355 7.57 9.59 -2.17
CA ASP A 355 6.72 10.59 -2.82
C ASP A 355 7.26 11.05 -4.16
N ASP A 356 8.59 11.09 -4.33
CA ASP A 356 9.21 11.49 -5.59
C ASP A 356 8.94 10.41 -6.66
N PHE A 357 9.03 9.13 -6.29
CA PHE A 357 8.62 8.01 -7.14
C PHE A 357 7.13 8.12 -7.55
N ALA A 358 6.21 8.25 -6.58
CA ALA A 358 4.77 8.32 -6.87
C ALA A 358 4.38 9.53 -7.74
N THR A 359 5.02 10.68 -7.48
CA THR A 359 4.83 11.92 -8.23
C THR A 359 5.35 11.76 -9.64
N GLU A 360 6.53 11.18 -9.83
CA GLU A 360 7.10 10.97 -11.15
C GLU A 360 6.24 10.05 -12.02
N VAL A 361 5.78 8.92 -11.47
CA VAL A 361 4.88 8.00 -12.19
C VAL A 361 3.60 8.72 -12.62
N SER A 362 3.01 9.51 -11.72
CA SER A 362 1.78 10.25 -12.02
C SER A 362 2.02 11.30 -13.10
N MET A 363 3.04 12.13 -12.92
CA MET A 363 3.39 13.21 -13.84
C MET A 363 3.76 12.74 -15.24
N SER A 364 4.34 11.55 -15.35
CA SER A 364 4.68 10.94 -16.64
C SER A 364 3.50 10.90 -17.61
N ARG A 365 2.26 10.87 -17.11
CA ARG A 365 1.07 10.74 -17.95
C ARG A 365 0.61 12.07 -18.56
N VAL A 366 0.86 13.19 -17.88
CA VAL A 366 0.71 14.54 -18.46
C VAL A 366 1.83 14.80 -19.46
N TYR A 367 3.08 14.45 -19.12
CA TYR A 367 4.22 14.56 -20.03
C TYR A 367 4.03 13.72 -21.30
N GLY A 368 3.42 12.55 -21.16
CA GLY A 368 3.05 11.66 -22.26
C GLY A 368 1.85 12.15 -23.09
N GLY A 369 1.06 13.09 -22.59
CA GLY A 369 -0.10 13.65 -23.28
C GLY A 369 -1.34 12.77 -23.26
N ILE A 370 -1.53 11.93 -22.24
CA ILE A 370 -2.60 10.92 -22.23
C ILE A 370 -3.52 10.96 -21.01
N HIS A 371 -3.19 11.77 -20.01
CA HIS A 371 -4.03 12.00 -18.83
C HIS A 371 -4.01 13.47 -18.39
N TYR A 372 -5.10 13.90 -17.77
CA TYR A 372 -5.23 15.23 -17.16
C TYR A 372 -4.77 15.25 -15.71
N ARG A 373 -4.38 16.42 -15.19
CA ARG A 373 -3.94 16.63 -13.80
C ARG A 373 -4.92 16.05 -12.78
N THR A 374 -6.19 16.39 -12.89
CA THR A 374 -7.23 15.93 -11.94
C THR A 374 -7.38 14.42 -11.96
N ALA A 375 -7.19 13.76 -13.11
CA ALA A 375 -7.17 12.30 -13.18
C ALA A 375 -5.97 11.68 -12.44
N LEU A 376 -4.83 12.36 -12.42
CA LEU A 376 -3.65 11.95 -11.64
C LEU A 376 -3.92 12.07 -10.15
N ASP A 377 -4.36 13.25 -9.71
CA ASP A 377 -4.58 13.56 -8.29
C ASP A 377 -5.68 12.66 -7.70
N THR A 378 -6.75 12.44 -8.46
CA THR A 378 -7.84 11.50 -8.12
C THR A 378 -7.30 10.06 -8.02
N GLY A 379 -6.59 9.58 -9.05
CA GLY A 379 -6.04 8.23 -9.05
C GLY A 379 -5.08 8.02 -7.86
N ALA A 380 -4.24 9.02 -7.58
CA ALA A 380 -3.34 9.00 -6.44
C ALA A 380 -4.08 8.92 -5.09
N ALA A 381 -5.17 9.67 -4.92
CA ALA A 381 -6.00 9.61 -3.72
C ALA A 381 -6.67 8.24 -3.53
N MET A 382 -7.22 7.66 -4.59
CA MET A 382 -7.77 6.29 -4.55
C MET A 382 -6.70 5.28 -4.17
N GLY A 383 -5.50 5.40 -4.77
CA GLY A 383 -4.40 4.46 -4.55
C GLY A 383 -3.93 4.48 -3.11
N ARG A 384 -3.84 5.66 -2.50
CA ARG A 384 -3.51 5.81 -1.07
C ARG A 384 -4.49 5.07 -0.18
N GLN A 385 -5.80 5.24 -0.39
CA GLN A 385 -6.82 4.54 0.41
C GLN A 385 -6.68 3.02 0.33
N ILE A 386 -6.47 2.47 -0.87
CA ILE A 386 -6.31 1.02 -1.08
C ILE A 386 -5.01 0.51 -0.45
N GLY A 387 -3.89 1.21 -0.65
CA GLY A 387 -2.61 0.80 -0.06
C GLY A 387 -2.62 0.89 1.48
N GLU A 388 -3.35 1.85 2.06
CA GLU A 388 -3.58 1.90 3.50
C GLU A 388 -4.46 0.74 4.01
N MET A 389 -5.45 0.27 3.23
CA MET A 389 -6.21 -0.94 3.56
C MET A 389 -5.31 -2.18 3.54
N ALA A 390 -4.44 -2.29 2.53
CA ALA A 390 -3.45 -3.37 2.46
C ALA A 390 -2.51 -3.34 3.68
N ALA A 391 -1.98 -2.17 4.03
CA ALA A 391 -1.11 -2.00 5.19
C ALA A 391 -1.80 -2.43 6.52
N ARG A 392 -3.09 -2.12 6.68
CA ARG A 392 -3.88 -2.58 7.85
C ARG A 392 -4.11 -4.09 7.85
N ARG A 393 -4.40 -4.67 6.68
CA ARG A 393 -4.65 -6.12 6.54
C ARG A 393 -3.39 -6.95 6.77
N PHE A 394 -2.23 -6.40 6.39
CA PHE A 394 -0.91 -7.00 6.46
C PHE A 394 0.03 -6.11 7.29
N PRO A 395 -0.15 -6.02 8.62
CA PRO A 395 0.68 -5.15 9.45
C PRO A 395 2.16 -5.57 9.37
N SER A 396 3.05 -4.58 9.25
CA SER A 396 4.50 -4.78 9.12
C SER A 396 5.19 -5.01 10.45
N SER A 397 6.35 -5.66 10.46
CA SER A 397 7.18 -5.77 11.66
C SER A 397 7.54 -4.39 12.25
N ALA A 398 7.63 -3.35 11.41
CA ALA A 398 7.82 -1.96 11.84
C ALA A 398 6.55 -1.31 12.42
N THR A 399 5.35 -1.64 11.91
CA THR A 399 4.05 -1.28 12.54
C THR A 399 3.65 -2.24 13.66
N LEU A 400 4.33 -3.36 13.80
CA LEU A 400 4.25 -4.27 14.93
C LEU A 400 5.42 -4.05 15.88
N ALA A 401 6.21 -2.96 15.69
CA ALA A 401 7.39 -2.64 16.49
C ALA A 401 7.07 -3.00 17.92
N ALA A 402 7.81 -4.00 18.44
CA ALA A 402 7.46 -4.70 19.65
C ALA A 402 7.07 -3.66 20.69
N VAL A 403 5.78 -3.67 21.04
CA VAL A 403 5.22 -2.75 22.02
C VAL A 403 6.21 -2.73 23.19
N PRO A 404 6.81 -1.57 23.53
CA PRO A 404 7.87 -1.52 24.53
C PRO A 404 7.44 -2.30 25.77
N GLU A 405 8.35 -3.03 26.41
CA GLU A 405 8.00 -3.90 27.54
C GLU A 405 7.24 -3.14 28.65
N SER A 406 7.54 -1.85 28.82
CA SER A 406 6.82 -0.93 29.72
C SER A 406 5.33 -0.74 29.41
N LEU A 407 4.91 -1.03 28.18
CA LEU A 407 3.53 -0.96 27.70
C LEU A 407 2.86 -2.34 27.64
N VAL A 408 3.56 -3.44 27.95
CA VAL A 408 3.01 -4.81 27.95
C VAL A 408 2.56 -5.16 29.38
N PRO A 409 1.24 -5.26 29.66
CA PRO A 409 0.77 -5.66 30.99
C PRO A 409 0.98 -7.16 31.23
N ALA A 410 1.52 -7.50 32.41
CA ALA A 410 1.69 -8.89 32.81
C ALA A 410 0.34 -9.58 33.07
N GLY A 411 0.19 -10.81 32.58
CA GLY A 411 -0.97 -11.67 32.85
C GLY A 411 -2.24 -11.30 32.08
N GLU A 412 -2.12 -10.51 31.01
CA GLU A 412 -3.23 -10.16 30.12
C GLU A 412 -2.99 -10.66 28.69
N GLN A 413 -4.07 -10.83 27.94
CA GLN A 413 -4.09 -11.28 26.55
C GLN A 413 -4.92 -10.34 25.68
N VAL A 414 -4.58 -10.27 24.39
CA VAL A 414 -5.31 -9.48 23.39
C VAL A 414 -6.69 -10.09 23.15
N VAL A 415 -7.73 -9.28 23.39
CA VAL A 415 -9.12 -9.61 23.07
C VAL A 415 -9.43 -9.15 21.65
N GLU A 416 -9.10 -7.91 21.33
CA GLU A 416 -9.45 -7.28 20.06
C GLU A 416 -8.46 -6.14 19.72
N ARG A 417 -8.37 -5.80 18.44
CA ARG A 417 -7.70 -4.58 17.96
C ARG A 417 -8.71 -3.74 17.19
N ILE A 418 -8.79 -2.47 17.55
CA ILE A 418 -9.74 -1.50 16.98
C ILE A 418 -8.94 -0.32 16.45
N ALA A 419 -9.09 -0.02 15.17
CA ALA A 419 -8.46 1.13 14.55
C ALA A 419 -9.21 2.42 14.91
N ALA A 420 -8.49 3.52 15.04
CA ALA A 420 -9.05 4.83 15.36
C ALA A 420 -8.61 5.88 14.35
N ARG A 421 -9.55 6.74 13.95
CA ARG A 421 -9.29 7.93 13.14
C ARG A 421 -10.01 9.12 13.74
N GLY A 422 -9.29 10.19 13.97
CA GLY A 422 -9.83 11.33 14.70
C GLY A 422 -8.90 12.51 14.76
N VAL A 423 -9.13 13.35 15.76
CA VAL A 423 -8.34 14.55 16.04
C VAL A 423 -7.96 14.60 17.52
N GLN A 424 -6.79 15.17 17.77
CA GLN A 424 -6.38 15.64 19.09
C GLN A 424 -6.70 17.13 19.15
N VAL A 425 -7.55 17.52 20.09
CA VAL A 425 -7.99 18.90 20.28
C VAL A 425 -7.02 19.61 21.20
N TYR A 426 -6.46 20.72 20.72
CA TYR A 426 -5.56 21.58 21.47
C TYR A 426 -6.17 22.97 21.63
N GLU A 427 -5.91 23.62 22.76
CA GLU A 427 -6.28 25.01 23.00
C GLU A 427 -5.04 25.82 23.41
N CYS A 428 -4.86 27.01 22.84
CA CYS A 428 -3.76 27.88 23.19
C CYS A 428 -4.02 28.54 24.56
N ARG A 429 -3.27 28.13 25.58
CA ARG A 429 -3.47 28.55 26.97
C ARG A 429 -2.18 29.07 27.61
N GLU A 430 -2.35 29.81 28.69
CA GLU A 430 -1.26 30.26 29.53
C GLU A 430 -0.77 29.11 30.40
N GLN A 431 0.55 28.87 30.42
CA GLN A 431 1.14 27.79 31.18
C GLN A 431 1.19 28.13 32.66
N PRO A 432 0.75 27.24 33.56
CA PRO A 432 0.66 27.51 34.99
C PRO A 432 1.99 27.87 35.67
N ASN A 433 3.12 27.44 35.11
CA ASN A 433 4.41 27.40 35.81
C ASN A 433 5.44 28.44 35.32
N ASN A 434 5.17 29.17 34.24
CA ASN A 434 6.12 30.14 33.67
C ASN A 434 5.48 31.38 33.00
N GLY A 435 4.14 31.48 32.98
CA GLY A 435 3.42 32.58 32.33
C GLY A 435 3.54 32.61 30.79
N GLY A 436 4.22 31.64 30.18
CA GLY A 436 4.34 31.50 28.73
C GLY A 436 3.08 30.90 28.11
N MET A 437 2.79 31.22 26.85
CA MET A 437 1.67 30.64 26.11
C MET A 437 2.09 29.33 25.44
N ALA A 438 1.23 28.31 25.48
CA ALA A 438 1.43 27.06 24.75
C ALA A 438 0.12 26.33 24.41
N TRP A 439 0.17 25.49 23.38
CA TRP A 439 -0.91 24.57 23.05
C TRP A 439 -1.08 23.51 24.14
N ALA A 440 -2.19 23.56 24.86
CA ALA A 440 -2.57 22.58 25.86
C ALA A 440 -3.51 21.55 25.24
N PHE A 441 -3.24 20.27 25.47
CA PHE A 441 -4.15 19.20 25.05
C PHE A 441 -5.45 19.25 25.85
N VAL A 442 -6.59 19.19 25.15
CA VAL A 442 -7.93 19.23 25.74
C VAL A 442 -8.55 17.83 25.78
N ALA A 443 -8.70 17.19 24.61
CA ALA A 443 -9.35 15.90 24.48
C ALA A 443 -9.03 15.22 23.14
N PRO A 444 -9.14 13.87 23.07
CA PRO A 444 -9.28 13.17 21.80
C PRO A 444 -10.74 13.24 21.31
N GLU A 445 -10.93 13.17 19.99
CA GLU A 445 -12.22 12.88 19.34
C GLU A 445 -11.94 11.91 18.19
N ALA A 446 -12.37 10.64 18.27
CA ALA A 446 -12.11 9.66 17.22
C ALA A 446 -13.27 8.70 16.98
N ALA A 447 -13.46 8.33 15.71
CA ALA A 447 -14.26 7.19 15.30
C ALA A 447 -13.43 5.91 15.39
N LEU A 448 -14.07 4.83 15.80
CA LEU A 448 -13.45 3.52 15.98
C LEU A 448 -13.94 2.55 14.90
N TYR A 449 -13.06 1.68 14.42
CA TYR A 449 -13.32 0.73 13.35
C TYR A 449 -12.78 -0.66 13.71
N ASP A 450 -13.56 -1.70 13.44
CA ASP A 450 -13.15 -3.08 13.69
C ASP A 450 -12.21 -3.60 12.57
N ALA A 451 -11.82 -4.88 12.67
CA ALA A 451 -10.93 -5.51 11.70
C ALA A 451 -11.50 -5.61 10.27
N LYS A 452 -12.83 -5.49 10.09
CA LYS A 452 -13.50 -5.46 8.79
C LYS A 452 -13.64 -4.03 8.25
N GLY A 453 -13.38 -3.02 9.08
CA GLY A 453 -13.55 -1.61 8.75
C GLY A 453 -14.94 -1.07 9.09
N ASP A 454 -15.80 -1.88 9.73
CA ASP A 454 -17.12 -1.45 10.18
C ASP A 454 -16.99 -0.57 11.43
N SER A 455 -17.99 0.29 11.67
CA SER A 455 -17.98 1.16 12.85
C SER A 455 -18.01 0.33 14.15
N ALA A 456 -16.98 0.51 14.97
CA ALA A 456 -16.85 -0.16 16.26
C ALA A 456 -17.28 0.72 17.44
N GLY A 457 -17.42 2.04 17.23
CA GLY A 457 -17.77 2.99 18.30
C GLY A 457 -17.06 4.34 18.19
N THR A 458 -16.90 5.01 19.33
CA THR A 458 -16.20 6.31 19.44
C THR A 458 -15.25 6.37 20.64
N HIS A 459 -14.25 7.25 20.54
CA HIS A 459 -13.31 7.56 21.60
C HIS A 459 -13.26 9.07 21.85
N TYR A 460 -13.36 9.49 23.12
CA TYR A 460 -13.50 10.90 23.49
C TYR A 460 -12.90 11.23 24.86
N ALA A 461 -13.01 12.50 25.29
CA ALA A 461 -12.52 13.03 26.57
C ALA A 461 -12.81 12.08 27.75
N GLY A 462 -11.86 11.88 28.67
CA GLY A 462 -12.07 11.02 29.85
C GLY A 462 -10.99 9.97 30.13
N PRO A 463 -10.11 9.63 29.18
CA PRO A 463 -10.46 9.06 27.87
C PRO A 463 -11.53 7.95 27.96
N HIS A 464 -12.62 8.08 27.20
CA HIS A 464 -13.68 7.06 27.09
C HIS A 464 -13.60 6.28 25.79
N TRP A 465 -14.01 5.03 25.81
CA TRP A 465 -14.38 4.26 24.62
C TRP A 465 -15.81 3.79 24.78
N GLU A 466 -16.61 3.99 23.74
CA GLU A 466 -18.02 3.61 23.70
C GLU A 466 -18.28 2.84 22.42
N ALA A 467 -18.71 1.58 22.57
CA ALA A 467 -19.00 0.70 21.46
C ALA A 467 -20.40 0.91 20.90
N THR A 468 -20.65 0.43 19.68
CA THR A 468 -21.97 0.51 19.03
C THR A 468 -23.08 -0.27 19.73
N ASP A 469 -22.74 -1.20 20.63
CA ASP A 469 -23.68 -1.91 21.50
C ASP A 469 -23.99 -1.17 22.82
N GLY A 470 -23.44 0.03 23.00
CA GLY A 470 -23.62 0.85 24.21
C GLY A 470 -22.66 0.53 25.36
N SER A 471 -21.85 -0.53 25.25
CA SER A 471 -20.84 -0.80 26.28
C SER A 471 -19.76 0.28 26.30
N LYS A 472 -19.32 0.66 27.51
CA LYS A 472 -18.44 1.81 27.71
C LYS A 472 -17.38 1.56 28.77
N ILE A 473 -16.15 1.92 28.45
CA ILE A 473 -15.01 1.91 29.38
C ILE A 473 -14.37 3.29 29.47
N VAL A 474 -13.72 3.56 30.61
CA VAL A 474 -12.89 4.75 30.82
C VAL A 474 -11.50 4.34 31.21
N GLY A 475 -10.49 5.02 30.65
CA GLY A 475 -9.09 4.69 30.82
C GLY A 475 -8.33 5.64 31.75
N ALA A 476 -7.32 5.10 32.42
CA ALA A 476 -6.30 5.87 33.13
C ALA A 476 -4.92 5.46 32.63
N VAL A 477 -4.07 6.43 32.29
CA VAL A 477 -2.72 6.15 31.77
C VAL A 477 -1.89 5.47 32.85
N LYS A 478 -1.41 4.26 32.57
CA LYS A 478 -0.51 3.49 33.42
C LYS A 478 0.95 3.64 33.00
N ALA A 479 1.20 3.62 31.70
CA ALA A 479 2.53 3.80 31.14
C ALA A 479 2.45 4.51 29.79
N LYS A 480 3.57 5.14 29.40
CA LYS A 480 3.74 5.80 28.11
C LYS A 480 5.12 5.48 27.54
N ALA A 481 5.20 5.44 26.21
CA ALA A 481 6.44 5.40 25.48
C ALA A 481 6.33 6.31 24.26
N ASP A 482 7.45 6.87 23.82
CA ASP A 482 7.46 7.64 22.58
C ASP A 482 7.05 6.75 21.42
N ALA A 483 6.20 7.29 20.54
CA ALA A 483 5.83 6.58 19.33
C ALA A 483 7.06 6.49 18.41
N PRO A 484 7.27 5.37 17.72
CA PRO A 484 8.32 5.27 16.70
C PRO A 484 8.16 6.32 15.59
N VAL A 485 6.93 6.82 15.37
CA VAL A 485 6.58 7.86 14.40
C VAL A 485 6.85 9.26 14.93
N LYS A 486 7.79 9.97 14.30
CA LYS A 486 8.10 11.37 14.64
C LYS A 486 6.88 12.24 14.39
N GLY A 487 6.52 13.07 15.37
CA GLY A 487 5.32 13.92 15.29
C GLY A 487 4.01 13.14 15.49
N ALA A 488 4.09 11.90 15.99
CA ALA A 488 2.92 11.19 16.50
C ALA A 488 2.80 11.33 18.02
N ILE A 489 1.56 11.29 18.51
CA ILE A 489 1.29 11.23 19.95
C ILE A 489 1.87 9.95 20.55
N PRO A 490 2.30 9.97 21.84
CA PRO A 490 2.92 8.81 22.48
C PRO A 490 2.04 7.56 22.47
N TRP A 491 2.68 6.39 22.47
CA TRP A 491 2.01 5.13 22.77
C TRP A 491 1.71 5.04 24.25
N LEU A 492 0.58 4.43 24.59
CA LEU A 492 0.09 4.36 25.97
C LEU A 492 -0.33 2.94 26.32
N LEU A 493 -0.16 2.60 27.58
CA LEU A 493 -0.92 1.54 28.24
C LEU A 493 -1.86 2.22 29.22
N LEU A 494 -3.17 1.95 29.10
CA LEU A 494 -4.19 2.48 29.99
C LEU A 494 -4.86 1.33 30.73
N THR A 495 -5.03 1.46 32.05
CA THR A 495 -5.97 0.60 32.78
C THR A 495 -7.38 1.11 32.54
N THR A 496 -8.36 0.21 32.57
CA THR A 496 -9.74 0.56 32.28
C THR A 496 -10.71 0.11 33.36
N ARG A 497 -11.82 0.82 33.48
CA ARG A 497 -12.99 0.43 34.27
C ARG A 497 -14.24 0.54 33.42
N SER A 498 -15.15 -0.42 33.54
CA SER A 498 -16.47 -0.35 32.90
C SER A 498 -17.31 0.75 33.54
N VAL A 499 -18.03 1.50 32.71
CA VAL A 499 -18.93 2.60 33.11
C VAL A 499 -20.24 2.61 32.30
N GLY A 500 -20.53 1.52 31.57
CA GLY A 500 -21.73 1.36 30.76
C GLY A 500 -22.35 -0.03 30.93
N SER A 501 -23.27 -0.38 30.04
CA SER A 501 -23.84 -1.72 29.98
C SER A 501 -22.78 -2.78 29.65
N GLU A 502 -23.05 -4.03 30.03
CA GLU A 502 -22.25 -5.15 29.53
C GLU A 502 -22.39 -5.28 28.01
N GLY A 503 -21.31 -5.69 27.34
CA GLY A 503 -21.22 -5.79 25.88
C GLY A 503 -19.79 -6.03 25.44
N ARG A 504 -19.39 -5.48 24.28
CA ARG A 504 -18.06 -5.61 23.66
C ARG A 504 -16.91 -5.36 24.64
N TYR A 505 -17.05 -4.39 25.54
CA TYR A 505 -15.99 -4.06 26.50
C TYR A 505 -16.06 -4.84 27.84
N ALA A 506 -16.95 -5.84 27.95
CA ALA A 506 -16.99 -6.70 29.11
C ALA A 506 -15.65 -7.44 29.29
N GLY A 507 -15.10 -7.40 30.51
CA GLY A 507 -13.84 -8.07 30.86
C GLY A 507 -12.57 -7.38 30.36
N VAL A 508 -12.67 -6.27 29.59
CA VAL A 508 -11.50 -5.47 29.21
C VAL A 508 -10.92 -4.80 30.46
N THR A 509 -9.66 -5.11 30.76
CA THR A 509 -8.93 -4.58 31.93
C THR A 509 -7.94 -3.50 31.53
N SER A 510 -7.37 -3.56 30.33
CA SER A 510 -6.46 -2.55 29.81
C SER A 510 -6.70 -2.26 28.33
N VAL A 511 -6.25 -1.08 27.89
CA VAL A 511 -6.18 -0.68 26.48
C VAL A 511 -4.78 -0.21 26.18
N GLN A 512 -4.11 -0.78 25.19
CA GLN A 512 -2.90 -0.20 24.61
C GLN A 512 -3.26 0.69 23.44
N ARG A 513 -2.76 1.92 23.43
CA ARG A 513 -2.74 2.77 22.24
C ARG A 513 -1.38 2.66 21.59
N VAL A 514 -1.33 2.07 20.41
CA VAL A 514 -0.11 1.86 19.61
C VAL A 514 -0.33 2.33 18.18
N ASN A 515 0.71 2.30 17.36
CA ASN A 515 0.65 2.66 15.94
C ASN A 515 0.07 4.05 15.67
N THR A 516 0.35 4.98 16.58
CA THR A 516 -0.08 6.36 16.44
C THR A 516 0.64 7.04 15.27
N VAL A 517 -0.11 7.83 14.50
CA VAL A 517 0.40 8.75 13.48
C VAL A 517 -0.27 10.10 13.70
N GLY A 518 0.52 11.17 13.74
CA GLY A 518 0.02 12.53 13.93
C GLY A 518 -0.51 12.82 15.34
N GLY A 519 -1.30 13.89 15.45
CA GLY A 519 -1.96 14.29 16.68
C GLY A 519 -1.12 15.06 17.70
N VAL A 520 0.16 15.35 17.43
CA VAL A 520 0.94 16.24 18.31
C VAL A 520 0.44 17.68 18.25
N ALA A 521 0.85 18.51 19.21
CA ALA A 521 0.47 19.91 19.23
C ALA A 521 0.79 20.61 17.88
N PRO A 522 -0.05 21.54 17.41
CA PRO A 522 0.18 22.26 16.16
C PRO A 522 1.56 22.93 16.12
N ALA A 523 2.19 22.93 14.95
CA ALA A 523 3.44 23.67 14.74
C ALA A 523 3.25 25.20 14.69
N LYS A 524 2.01 25.67 14.62
CA LYS A 524 1.63 27.09 14.66
C LYS A 524 1.98 27.70 16.01
N THR A 525 2.49 28.92 16.03
CA THR A 525 2.81 29.64 17.28
C THR A 525 1.56 29.83 18.14
N CYS A 526 1.65 29.52 19.42
CA CYS A 526 0.66 29.90 20.44
C CYS A 526 1.24 31.06 21.25
N ASP A 527 0.56 32.20 21.23
CA ASP A 527 0.95 33.44 21.90
C ASP A 527 -0.28 34.21 22.40
N ALA A 528 -0.07 35.40 22.97
CA ALA A 528 -1.15 36.19 23.56
C ALA A 528 -2.22 36.62 22.54
N THR A 529 -1.88 36.71 21.25
CA THR A 529 -2.79 37.14 20.19
C THR A 529 -3.81 36.08 19.81
N ASN A 530 -3.52 34.80 20.10
CA ASN A 530 -4.40 33.67 19.80
C ASN A 530 -4.74 32.83 21.04
N LYS A 531 -4.69 33.44 22.24
CA LYS A 531 -5.17 32.83 23.48
C LYS A 531 -6.64 32.38 23.34
N GLY A 532 -6.91 31.13 23.70
CA GLY A 532 -8.22 30.49 23.58
C GLY A 532 -8.53 29.92 22.19
N ALA A 533 -7.64 30.09 21.19
CA ALA A 533 -7.81 29.43 19.90
C ALA A 533 -7.78 27.91 20.08
N VAL A 534 -8.59 27.21 19.28
CA VAL A 534 -8.69 25.74 19.28
C VAL A 534 -8.21 25.21 17.95
N GLU A 535 -7.36 24.19 17.98
CA GLU A 535 -6.84 23.50 16.80
C GLU A 535 -7.12 22.00 16.91
N LYS A 536 -7.61 21.41 15.82
CA LYS A 536 -7.91 19.98 15.71
C LYS A 536 -6.85 19.30 14.85
N VAL A 537 -5.93 18.57 15.47
CA VAL A 537 -4.82 17.92 14.76
C VAL A 537 -5.17 16.46 14.48
N ALA A 538 -5.23 16.09 13.20
CA ALA A 538 -5.57 14.74 12.78
C ALA A 538 -4.60 13.69 13.35
N TYR A 539 -5.14 12.55 13.77
CA TYR A 539 -4.37 11.40 14.18
C TYR A 539 -5.06 10.08 13.81
N THR A 540 -4.25 9.03 13.70
CA THR A 540 -4.71 7.64 13.68
C THR A 540 -4.02 6.85 14.79
N ALA A 541 -4.63 5.78 15.26
CA ALA A 541 -4.02 4.85 16.23
C ALA A 541 -4.68 3.46 16.14
N ASP A 542 -4.01 2.45 16.70
CA ASP A 542 -4.63 1.17 17.03
C ASP A 542 -4.86 1.09 18.55
N TYR A 543 -6.08 0.76 18.95
CA TYR A 543 -6.44 0.42 20.32
C TYR A 543 -6.52 -1.10 20.48
N VAL A 544 -5.58 -1.66 21.23
CA VAL A 544 -5.55 -3.09 21.57
C VAL A 544 -6.27 -3.29 22.89
N LEU A 545 -7.40 -3.98 22.87
CA LEU A 545 -8.16 -4.32 24.06
C LEU A 545 -7.56 -5.55 24.72
N LEU A 546 -7.33 -5.49 26.03
CA LEU A 546 -6.67 -6.53 26.80
C LEU A 546 -7.54 -6.96 27.97
N ALA A 547 -7.54 -8.25 28.27
CA ALA A 547 -8.22 -8.83 29.42
C ALA A 547 -7.29 -9.81 30.14
N LYS A 548 -7.58 -10.11 31.42
CA LYS A 548 -6.83 -11.12 32.16
C LYS A 548 -6.83 -12.46 31.43
N SER A 549 -5.66 -13.10 31.40
CA SER A 549 -5.53 -14.45 30.86
C SER A 549 -6.31 -15.44 31.73
N ASN A 550 -7.21 -16.21 31.12
CA ASN A 550 -7.86 -17.33 31.80
C ASN A 550 -6.85 -18.47 31.95
N VAL A 551 -5.91 -18.35 32.87
CA VAL A 551 -5.13 -19.48 33.34
C VAL A 551 -6.04 -20.27 34.27
N ALA A 552 -6.83 -21.18 33.68
CA ALA A 552 -7.30 -22.32 34.46
C ALA A 552 -6.04 -23.05 34.94
N ALA A 553 -5.84 -23.10 36.25
CA ALA A 553 -4.81 -23.94 36.84
C ALA A 553 -5.01 -25.38 36.38
N ARG A 554 -4.13 -25.88 35.50
CA ARG A 554 -3.82 -27.29 35.30
C ARG A 554 -2.37 -27.44 34.87
#